data_AF-A0AA41S415-F1
#
_entry.id   AF-A0AA41S415-F1
#
_cell.length_a   1.000
_cell.length_b   1.000
_cell.length_c   1.000
_cell.angle_alpha   90.00
_cell.angle_beta   90.00
_cell.angle_gamma   90.00
#
_symmetry.space_group_name_H-M   'P 1'
#
loop_
_entity.id
_entity.type
_entity.pdbx_description
1 polymer ?
#
loop_
_entity_poly.entity_id
_entity_poly.type
_entity_poly.pdbx_seq_one_letter_code
_entity_poly.pdbx_strand_id
1 'polypeptide(L)'
;MLSKFLFCILLFFFLTISSVKSKIGFDCKSISKCQSLAGYVSPNATTLSEIATLFKVTDINYFLGANSLPIGTSLTKSVAAMETIRIPFACSCKNGSGIADDTTMYKVQAGDSLDHIARNIFSMLVTYQDIAEANGYIIHLHTDVAGQFLSIPIPCSCDNVDGIQVVHYAHVVSPNQTLEMIGKEFGVSGKTLLTLNHLGDARSLQYESVLDVPLRGWLLLVVHFIDSI
;
A
#
# COMPACT_ATOMS: atom_id res chain seq x y z
N MET A 1 -50.81 9.75 -32.81
CA MET A 1 -50.38 9.35 -31.45
C MET A 1 -48.96 8.77 -31.39
N LEU A 2 -48.17 8.83 -32.48
CA LEU A 2 -46.80 8.27 -32.53
C LEU A 2 -45.70 9.27 -32.14
N SER A 3 -46.00 10.58 -32.14
CA SER A 3 -45.02 11.64 -31.86
C SER A 3 -44.78 11.91 -30.36
N LYS A 4 -45.76 11.60 -29.48
CA LYS A 4 -45.60 11.78 -28.03
C LYS A 4 -44.81 10.66 -27.35
N PHE A 5 -44.79 9.46 -27.95
CA PHE A 5 -44.02 8.32 -27.44
C PHE A 5 -42.51 8.48 -27.72
N LEU A 6 -42.16 9.19 -28.79
CA LEU A 6 -40.77 9.51 -29.14
C LEU A 6 -40.13 10.52 -28.17
N PHE A 7 -40.94 11.38 -27.53
CA PHE A 7 -40.45 12.37 -26.56
C PHE A 7 -40.18 11.77 -25.18
N CYS A 8 -40.81 10.65 -24.82
CA CYS A 8 -40.54 9.95 -23.55
C CYS A 8 -39.30 9.06 -23.58
N ILE A 9 -38.85 8.62 -24.77
CA ILE A 9 -37.63 7.79 -24.92
C ILE A 9 -36.35 8.67 -24.92
N LEU A 10 -36.47 9.98 -25.19
CA LEU A 10 -35.36 10.93 -25.16
C LEU A 10 -35.04 11.51 -23.77
N LEU A 11 -35.80 11.13 -22.73
CA LEU A 11 -35.66 11.65 -21.35
C LEU A 11 -35.15 10.61 -20.33
N PHE A 12 -34.87 9.38 -20.76
CA PHE A 12 -34.29 8.34 -19.91
C PHE A 12 -32.92 7.93 -20.44
N PHE A 13 -31.89 7.97 -19.58
CA PHE A 13 -30.47 7.68 -19.81
C PHE A 13 -29.53 8.86 -20.14
N PHE A 14 -29.66 9.97 -19.42
CA PHE A 14 -28.44 10.57 -18.87
C PHE A 14 -28.13 9.89 -17.53
N LEU A 15 -27.68 8.62 -17.58
CA LEU A 15 -26.86 8.11 -16.49
C LEU A 15 -25.61 8.99 -16.52
N THR A 16 -25.52 9.92 -15.59
CA THR A 16 -24.22 10.50 -15.23
C THR A 16 -23.36 9.33 -14.82
N ILE A 17 -22.52 8.84 -15.74
CA ILE A 17 -21.39 8.01 -15.39
C ILE A 17 -20.51 8.93 -14.56
N SER A 18 -20.75 8.94 -13.26
CA SER A 18 -19.74 9.42 -12.34
C SER A 18 -18.54 8.54 -12.63
N SER A 19 -17.55 9.11 -13.34
CA SER A 19 -16.21 8.58 -13.34
C SER A 19 -15.85 8.44 -11.86
N VAL A 20 -15.94 7.21 -11.34
CA VAL A 20 -15.22 6.87 -10.12
C VAL A 20 -13.78 7.02 -10.57
N LYS A 21 -13.22 8.19 -10.28
CA LYS A 21 -11.81 8.41 -10.49
C LYS A 21 -11.14 7.38 -9.58
N SER A 22 -10.58 6.34 -10.19
CA SER A 22 -9.73 5.39 -9.48
C SER A 22 -8.73 6.25 -8.72
N LYS A 23 -8.70 6.09 -7.41
CA LYS A 23 -7.81 6.86 -6.56
C LYS A 23 -6.79 5.85 -6.09
N ILE A 24 -5.59 5.90 -6.67
CA ILE A 24 -4.44 5.14 -6.17
C ILE A 24 -4.17 5.50 -4.72
N GLY A 25 -3.60 4.59 -3.94
CA GLY A 25 -3.17 4.89 -2.57
C GLY A 25 -4.28 4.85 -1.52
N PHE A 26 -3.93 5.18 -0.27
CA PHE A 26 -4.92 5.37 0.79
C PHE A 26 -5.47 6.79 0.78
N ASP A 27 -6.59 6.98 1.46
CA ASP A 27 -7.11 8.31 1.75
C ASP A 27 -6.11 9.09 2.60
N CYS A 28 -5.72 10.27 2.09
CA CYS A 28 -4.86 11.18 2.81
C CYS A 28 -5.23 12.64 2.50
N LYS A 29 -5.92 13.27 3.44
CA LYS A 29 -6.45 14.62 3.33
C LYS A 29 -5.41 15.68 3.64
N SER A 30 -4.42 15.33 4.46
CA SER A 30 -3.26 16.18 4.71
C SER A 30 -2.44 16.43 3.43
N ILE A 31 -1.79 17.58 3.37
CA ILE A 31 -0.82 17.92 2.31
C ILE A 31 0.57 17.90 2.95
N SER A 32 1.03 16.69 3.28
CA SER A 32 2.25 16.47 4.07
C SER A 32 3.01 15.24 3.60
N LYS A 33 4.26 15.14 4.07
CA LYS A 33 5.05 13.91 4.04
C LYS A 33 5.15 13.34 5.45
N CYS A 34 5.23 12.03 5.58
CA CYS A 34 5.41 11.33 6.85
C CYS A 34 6.11 9.97 6.61
N GLN A 35 6.44 9.27 7.70
CA GLN A 35 6.88 7.88 7.62
C GLN A 35 5.67 6.94 7.62
N SER A 36 5.76 5.87 6.83
CA SER A 36 4.76 4.81 6.76
C SER A 36 5.44 3.44 6.70
N LEU A 37 4.66 2.38 6.88
CA LEU A 37 5.16 1.00 6.86
C LEU A 37 4.36 0.17 5.85
N ALA A 38 5.00 -0.81 5.23
CA ALA A 38 4.34 -1.83 4.41
C ALA A 38 4.70 -3.24 4.90
N GLY A 39 3.74 -4.15 4.88
CA GLY A 39 3.93 -5.56 5.19
C GLY A 39 4.32 -6.35 3.96
N TYR A 40 5.61 -6.41 3.64
CA TYR A 40 6.08 -7.19 2.50
C TYR A 40 6.16 -8.67 2.87
N VAL A 41 5.30 -9.48 2.28
CA VAL A 41 5.34 -10.95 2.41
C VAL A 41 6.35 -11.49 1.41
N SER A 42 7.49 -12.02 1.89
CA SER A 42 8.55 -12.48 0.99
C SER A 42 8.09 -13.67 0.13
N PRO A 43 8.01 -13.55 -1.20
CA PRO A 43 7.51 -14.63 -2.05
C PRO A 43 8.43 -15.87 -2.01
N ASN A 44 9.73 -15.64 -1.88
CA ASN A 44 10.77 -16.66 -1.84
C ASN A 44 11.70 -16.45 -0.64
N ALA A 45 12.50 -17.45 -0.30
CA ALA A 45 13.58 -17.27 0.66
C ALA A 45 14.63 -16.30 0.10
N THR A 46 15.08 -15.36 0.92
CA THR A 46 15.93 -14.22 0.53
C THR A 46 16.72 -13.72 1.74
N THR A 47 17.25 -12.50 1.71
CA THR A 47 17.90 -11.84 2.84
C THR A 47 17.33 -10.46 3.09
N LEU A 48 17.57 -9.92 4.29
CA LEU A 48 17.23 -8.53 4.61
C LEU A 48 17.86 -7.52 3.63
N SER A 49 19.07 -7.78 3.12
CA SER A 49 19.75 -6.90 2.17
C SER A 49 19.06 -6.85 0.81
N GLU A 50 18.56 -7.99 0.32
CA GLU A 50 17.84 -8.05 -0.96
C GLU A 50 16.51 -7.30 -0.87
N ILE A 51 15.77 -7.48 0.22
CA ILE A 51 14.53 -6.75 0.50
C ILE A 51 14.82 -5.24 0.66
N ALA A 52 15.80 -4.85 1.47
CA ALA A 52 16.19 -3.45 1.63
C ALA A 52 16.57 -2.80 0.29
N THR A 53 17.24 -3.55 -0.59
CA THR A 53 17.63 -3.10 -1.93
C THR A 53 16.44 -2.94 -2.86
N LEU A 54 15.46 -3.84 -2.78
CA LEU A 54 14.21 -3.78 -3.57
C LEU A 54 13.43 -2.50 -3.25
N PHE A 55 13.26 -2.20 -1.95
CA PHE A 55 12.49 -1.06 -1.47
C PHE A 55 13.31 0.23 -1.27
N LYS A 56 14.60 0.23 -1.62
CA LYS A 56 15.50 1.39 -1.46
C LYS A 56 15.54 1.93 -0.02
N VAL A 57 15.49 1.02 0.95
CA VAL A 57 15.60 1.36 2.37
C VAL A 57 16.97 1.99 2.64
N THR A 58 16.96 3.25 3.09
CA THR A 58 18.18 4.00 3.42
C THR A 58 18.48 3.98 4.93
N ASP A 59 17.44 4.02 5.77
CA ASP A 59 17.59 3.92 7.22
C ASP A 59 17.50 2.46 7.68
N ILE A 60 18.67 1.83 7.80
CA ILE A 60 18.79 0.44 8.23
C ILE A 60 18.40 0.26 9.70
N ASN A 61 18.66 1.24 10.57
CA ASN A 61 18.32 1.11 11.98
C ASN A 61 16.81 1.13 12.17
N TYR A 62 16.12 2.04 11.47
CA TYR A 62 14.66 2.06 11.45
C TYR A 62 14.08 0.77 10.86
N PHE A 63 14.65 0.27 9.76
CA PHE A 63 14.23 -1.00 9.16
C PHE A 63 14.37 -2.20 10.10
N LEU A 64 15.50 -2.32 10.80
CA LEU A 64 15.69 -3.37 11.80
C LEU A 64 14.71 -3.21 12.98
N GLY A 65 14.55 -1.97 13.49
CA GLY A 65 13.64 -1.66 14.57
C GLY A 65 12.17 -1.96 14.25
N ALA A 66 11.72 -1.66 13.04
CA ALA A 66 10.36 -1.97 12.56
C ALA A 66 10.07 -3.49 12.56
N ASN A 67 11.11 -4.31 12.48
CA ASN A 67 11.06 -5.77 12.49
C ASN A 67 11.44 -6.37 13.84
N SER A 68 11.55 -5.57 14.91
CA SER A 68 11.97 -6.01 16.25
C SER A 68 13.33 -6.73 16.23
N LEU A 69 14.22 -6.37 15.31
CA LEU A 69 15.57 -6.91 15.20
C LEU A 69 16.55 -6.01 15.94
N PRO A 70 17.55 -6.58 16.65
CA PRO A 70 18.59 -5.78 17.30
C PRO A 70 19.36 -4.90 16.31
N ILE A 71 19.73 -3.70 16.73
CA ILE A 71 20.65 -2.84 15.98
C ILE A 71 21.97 -3.60 15.75
N GLY A 72 22.49 -3.51 14.53
CA GLY A 72 23.68 -4.25 14.11
C GLY A 72 23.42 -5.69 13.64
N THR A 73 22.16 -6.13 13.57
CA THR A 73 21.79 -7.38 12.89
C THR A 73 22.33 -7.37 11.45
N SER A 74 23.05 -8.43 11.06
CA SER A 74 23.57 -8.55 9.70
C SER A 74 22.45 -8.55 8.67
N LEU A 75 22.57 -7.75 7.62
CA LEU A 75 21.61 -7.73 6.50
C LEU A 75 21.68 -9.00 5.64
N THR A 76 22.69 -9.85 5.82
CA THR A 76 22.74 -11.19 5.22
C THR A 76 21.85 -12.20 5.95
N LYS A 77 21.22 -11.83 7.07
CA LYS A 77 20.25 -12.69 7.77
C LYS A 77 19.17 -13.14 6.78
N SER A 78 18.92 -14.45 6.74
CA SER A 78 17.91 -15.03 5.87
C SER A 78 16.51 -14.62 6.29
N VAL A 79 15.65 -14.42 5.31
CA VAL A 79 14.21 -14.27 5.44
C VAL A 79 13.57 -15.47 4.76
N ALA A 80 12.69 -16.17 5.45
CA ALA A 80 12.00 -17.33 4.90
C ALA A 80 10.93 -16.91 3.87
N ALA A 81 10.59 -17.82 2.96
CA ALA A 81 9.40 -17.62 2.13
C ALA A 81 8.15 -17.48 3.01
N MET A 82 7.24 -16.61 2.61
CA MET A 82 6.02 -16.23 3.34
C MET A 82 6.26 -15.49 4.68
N GLU A 83 7.51 -15.17 5.02
CA GLU A 83 7.80 -14.30 6.15
C GLU A 83 7.44 -12.85 5.79
N THR A 84 6.75 -12.17 6.71
CA THR A 84 6.39 -10.76 6.53
C THR A 84 7.46 -9.86 7.14
N ILE A 85 8.01 -8.97 6.32
CA ILE A 85 8.98 -7.95 6.74
C ILE A 85 8.32 -6.58 6.65
N ARG A 86 8.40 -5.78 7.72
CA ARG A 86 7.94 -4.39 7.75
C ARG A 86 8.94 -3.49 7.05
N ILE A 87 8.51 -2.85 5.98
CA ILE A 87 9.32 -1.95 5.16
C ILE A 87 8.98 -0.50 5.51
N PRO A 88 9.93 0.29 6.05
CA PRO A 88 9.75 1.72 6.18
C PRO A 88 9.95 2.43 4.85
N PHE A 89 9.09 3.41 4.59
CA PHE A 89 9.19 4.26 3.42
C PHE A 89 8.57 5.64 3.70
N ALA A 90 8.99 6.64 2.93
CA ALA A 90 8.43 7.97 2.99
C ALA A 90 7.10 8.03 2.23
N CYS A 91 6.05 8.49 2.91
CA CYS A 91 4.74 8.73 2.34
C CYS A 91 4.62 10.18 1.86
N SER A 92 3.94 10.40 0.75
CA SER A 92 3.60 11.73 0.24
C SER A 92 2.10 11.85 -0.02
N CYS A 93 1.43 12.71 0.73
CA CYS A 93 0.00 12.97 0.56
C CYS A 93 -0.26 14.17 -0.35
N LYS A 94 -1.00 13.93 -1.44
CA LYS A 94 -1.36 14.92 -2.45
C LYS A 94 -2.73 14.59 -3.05
N ASN A 95 -3.52 15.62 -3.33
CA ASN A 95 -4.82 15.48 -4.01
C ASN A 95 -5.78 14.48 -3.32
N GLY A 96 -5.72 14.41 -2.00
CA GLY A 96 -6.56 13.53 -1.19
C GLY A 96 -6.05 12.10 -1.06
N SER A 97 -4.96 11.71 -1.74
CA SER A 97 -4.37 10.37 -1.68
C SER A 97 -2.95 10.41 -1.11
N GLY A 98 -2.55 9.34 -0.41
CA GLY A 98 -1.16 9.08 -0.04
C GLY A 98 -0.61 7.82 -0.72
N ILE A 99 0.57 7.99 -1.32
CA ILE A 99 1.39 6.91 -1.87
C ILE A 99 2.85 7.11 -1.46
N ALA A 100 3.66 6.06 -1.56
CA ALA A 100 5.10 6.15 -1.43
C ALA A 100 5.64 7.28 -2.31
N ASP A 101 6.56 8.07 -1.76
CA ASP A 101 7.20 9.13 -2.52
C ASP A 101 8.17 8.56 -3.57
N ASP A 102 8.74 9.44 -4.39
CA ASP A 102 9.53 9.10 -5.59
C ASP A 102 10.83 8.30 -5.30
N THR A 103 11.03 7.82 -4.08
CA THR A 103 12.14 6.96 -3.67
C THR A 103 11.92 5.48 -4.01
N THR A 104 10.67 5.00 -4.06
CA THR A 104 10.38 3.59 -4.37
C THR A 104 10.24 3.41 -5.89
N MET A 105 11.38 3.34 -6.57
CA MET A 105 11.46 3.11 -8.01
C MET A 105 11.95 1.69 -8.32
N TYR A 106 11.28 1.02 -9.24
CA TYR A 106 11.65 -0.30 -9.75
C TYR A 106 12.22 -0.20 -11.17
N LYS A 107 13.38 -0.82 -11.41
CA LYS A 107 13.96 -0.92 -12.75
C LYS A 107 13.41 -2.16 -13.44
N VAL A 108 12.63 -1.97 -14.51
CA VAL A 108 12.01 -3.04 -15.30
C VAL A 108 13.08 -3.96 -15.88
N GLN A 109 12.93 -5.26 -15.67
CA GLN A 109 13.78 -6.31 -16.23
C GLN A 109 13.15 -6.90 -17.50
N ALA A 110 13.97 -7.59 -18.30
CA ALA A 110 13.46 -8.28 -19.48
C ALA A 110 12.46 -9.38 -19.07
N GLY A 111 11.26 -9.34 -19.66
CA GLY A 111 10.18 -10.29 -19.37
C GLY A 111 9.21 -9.84 -18.26
N ASP A 112 9.42 -8.69 -17.65
CA ASP A 112 8.46 -8.14 -16.69
C ASP A 112 7.17 -7.67 -17.35
N SER A 113 6.06 -7.98 -16.70
CA SER A 113 4.77 -7.32 -16.89
C SER A 113 4.40 -6.53 -15.62
N LEU A 114 3.52 -5.53 -15.73
CA LEU A 114 3.02 -4.81 -14.55
C LEU A 114 2.35 -5.75 -13.53
N ASP A 115 1.63 -6.78 -14.00
CA ASP A 115 1.00 -7.77 -13.12
C ASP A 115 2.06 -8.64 -12.41
N HIS A 116 3.10 -9.09 -13.11
CA HIS A 116 4.23 -9.79 -12.49
C HIS A 116 4.92 -8.92 -11.42
N ILE A 117 5.19 -7.65 -11.73
CA ILE A 117 5.80 -6.71 -10.79
C ILE A 117 4.91 -6.55 -9.54
N ALA A 118 3.61 -6.31 -9.73
CA ALA A 118 2.66 -6.13 -8.64
C ALA A 118 2.53 -7.39 -7.77
N ARG A 119 2.24 -8.55 -8.38
CA ARG A 119 1.87 -9.77 -7.67
C ARG A 119 3.08 -10.52 -7.12
N ASN A 120 4.18 -10.58 -7.88
CA ASN A 120 5.29 -11.48 -7.59
C ASN A 120 6.54 -10.76 -7.08
N ILE A 121 6.74 -9.47 -7.41
CA ILE A 121 7.91 -8.71 -6.95
C ILE A 121 7.56 -7.87 -5.73
N PHE A 122 6.45 -7.14 -5.77
CA PHE A 122 5.97 -6.32 -4.64
C PHE A 122 4.91 -7.01 -3.80
N SER A 123 4.68 -8.31 -4.05
CA SER A 123 3.86 -9.20 -3.20
C SER A 123 2.49 -8.62 -2.86
N MET A 124 1.76 -8.17 -3.90
CA MET A 124 0.41 -7.60 -3.79
C MET A 124 0.28 -6.29 -3.00
N LEU A 125 1.40 -5.59 -2.68
CA LEU A 125 1.35 -4.27 -2.05
C LEU A 125 0.78 -3.17 -2.97
N VAL A 126 0.73 -3.43 -4.27
CA VAL A 126 0.15 -2.56 -5.30
C VAL A 126 -0.53 -3.45 -6.35
N THR A 127 -1.45 -2.89 -7.11
CA THR A 127 -2.01 -3.53 -8.31
C THR A 127 -1.30 -3.07 -9.58
N TYR A 128 -1.48 -3.80 -10.69
CA TYR A 128 -0.95 -3.35 -11.98
C TYR A 128 -1.58 -2.02 -12.43
N GLN A 129 -2.85 -1.77 -12.06
CA GLN A 129 -3.56 -0.52 -12.33
C GLN A 129 -2.94 0.64 -11.57
N ASP A 130 -2.57 0.43 -10.30
CA ASP A 130 -1.91 1.47 -9.49
C ASP A 130 -0.57 1.85 -10.13
N ILE A 131 0.25 0.86 -10.49
CA ILE A 131 1.53 1.11 -11.16
C ILE A 131 1.30 1.83 -12.50
N ALA A 132 0.32 1.41 -13.30
CA ALA A 132 0.02 2.06 -14.57
C ALA A 132 -0.39 3.53 -14.38
N GLU A 133 -1.32 3.80 -13.46
CA GLU A 133 -1.84 5.13 -13.17
C GLU A 133 -0.75 6.07 -12.63
N ALA A 134 0.07 5.61 -11.69
CA ALA A 134 1.16 6.40 -11.11
C ALA A 134 2.24 6.80 -12.13
N ASN A 135 2.38 6.03 -13.22
CA ASN A 135 3.36 6.28 -14.27
C ASN A 135 2.72 6.85 -15.57
N GLY A 136 1.46 7.30 -15.51
CA GLY A 136 0.78 7.97 -16.63
C GLY A 136 0.35 7.05 -17.78
N TYR A 137 0.30 5.73 -17.56
CA TYR A 137 -0.07 4.76 -18.58
C TYR A 137 -1.58 4.49 -18.60
N ILE A 138 -2.24 4.89 -19.69
CA ILE A 138 -3.55 4.31 -20.05
C ILE A 138 -3.26 2.93 -20.66
N ILE A 139 -3.34 1.90 -19.83
CA ILE A 139 -3.55 0.45 -20.12
C ILE A 139 -3.22 0.04 -21.57
N HIS A 140 -1.95 0.12 -21.97
CA HIS A 140 -1.45 -0.54 -23.18
C HIS A 140 -0.14 -1.29 -22.88
N LEU A 141 -0.31 -2.26 -21.99
CA LEU A 141 0.11 -3.68 -22.02
C LEU A 141 1.51 -4.15 -22.40
N HIS A 142 2.48 -3.31 -22.74
CA HIS A 142 3.83 -3.82 -23.01
C HIS A 142 4.89 -2.95 -22.33
N THR A 143 5.25 -3.33 -21.09
CA THR A 143 6.48 -2.90 -20.42
C THR A 143 7.70 -3.55 -21.07
N ASP A 144 7.81 -3.47 -22.39
CA ASP A 144 8.87 -4.16 -23.15
C ASP A 144 10.17 -3.35 -23.19
N VAL A 145 10.21 -2.15 -22.58
CA VAL A 145 11.42 -1.34 -22.48
C VAL A 145 12.14 -1.68 -21.18
N ALA A 146 12.78 -2.85 -21.16
CA ALA A 146 13.72 -3.21 -20.11
C ALA A 146 14.69 -2.06 -19.84
N GLY A 147 14.93 -1.76 -18.56
CA GLY A 147 15.79 -0.66 -18.12
C GLY A 147 15.06 0.64 -17.78
N GLN A 148 13.76 0.75 -18.08
CA GLN A 148 12.93 1.84 -17.57
C GLN A 148 12.78 1.77 -16.04
N PHE A 149 12.64 2.92 -15.38
CA PHE A 149 12.21 3.00 -13.99
C PHE A 149 10.70 3.28 -13.89
N LEU A 150 10.02 2.52 -13.05
CA LEU A 150 8.62 2.71 -12.66
C LEU A 150 8.54 3.17 -11.22
N SER A 151 7.73 4.19 -10.95
CA SER A 151 7.28 4.52 -9.60
C SER A 151 6.35 3.41 -9.11
N ILE A 152 6.59 2.92 -7.90
CA ILE A 152 5.76 1.89 -7.26
C ILE A 152 4.95 2.56 -6.15
N PRO A 153 3.65 2.82 -6.39
CA PRO A 153 2.83 3.68 -5.53
C PRO A 153 2.26 2.90 -4.33
N ILE A 154 3.14 2.43 -3.43
CA ILE A 154 2.71 1.71 -2.22
C ILE A 154 1.75 2.63 -1.42
N PRO A 155 0.54 2.18 -1.08
CA PRO A 155 -0.46 3.03 -0.45
C PRO A 155 -0.04 3.42 0.98
N CYS A 156 -0.31 4.66 1.36
CA CYS A 156 0.03 5.19 2.69
C CYS A 156 -0.83 6.41 3.05
N SER A 157 -0.75 6.86 4.30
CA SER A 157 -1.39 8.11 4.74
C SER A 157 -0.61 8.76 5.86
N CYS A 158 -0.82 10.06 6.02
CA CYS A 158 -0.28 10.90 7.09
C CYS A 158 -1.37 11.47 8.00
N ASP A 159 -2.62 11.06 7.78
CA ASP A 159 -3.75 11.57 8.51
C ASP A 159 -3.78 11.02 9.95
N ASN A 160 -4.32 11.82 10.87
CA ASN A 160 -4.62 11.29 12.20
C ASN A 160 -5.84 10.38 12.13
N VAL A 161 -5.81 9.28 12.87
CA VAL A 161 -6.97 8.37 13.01
C VAL A 161 -7.58 8.56 14.40
N ASP A 162 -8.88 8.88 14.43
CA ASP A 162 -9.62 9.21 15.66
C ASP A 162 -8.96 10.36 16.46
N GLY A 163 -8.35 11.32 15.75
CA GLY A 163 -7.66 12.47 16.37
C GLY A 163 -6.28 12.17 16.95
N ILE A 164 -5.76 10.96 16.74
CA ILE A 164 -4.45 10.52 17.26
C ILE A 164 -3.48 10.33 16.10
N GLN A 165 -2.23 10.77 16.27
CA GLN A 165 -1.16 10.49 15.33
C GLN A 165 -0.82 9.00 15.33
N VAL A 166 -0.75 8.41 14.14
CA VAL A 166 -0.46 7.00 13.91
C VAL A 166 0.55 6.83 12.80
N VAL A 167 1.13 5.64 12.69
CA VAL A 167 1.84 5.22 11.48
C VAL A 167 0.92 4.32 10.69
N HIS A 168 0.62 4.71 9.45
CA HIS A 168 -0.19 3.91 8.55
C HIS A 168 0.62 2.73 8.03
N TYR A 169 0.06 1.53 8.20
CA TYR A 169 0.67 0.27 7.79
C TYR A 169 -0.16 -0.36 6.68
N ALA A 170 0.44 -0.48 5.50
CA ALA A 170 -0.13 -1.18 4.35
C ALA A 170 -0.03 -2.70 4.58
N HIS A 171 -1.13 -3.31 5.02
CA HIS A 171 -1.23 -4.73 5.37
C HIS A 171 -1.88 -5.53 4.24
N VAL A 172 -1.15 -6.47 3.63
CA VAL A 172 -1.72 -7.39 2.63
C VAL A 172 -2.54 -8.46 3.34
N VAL A 173 -3.84 -8.52 3.03
CA VAL A 173 -4.77 -9.46 3.67
C VAL A 173 -4.54 -10.88 3.15
N SER A 174 -4.14 -11.80 4.03
CA SER A 174 -4.00 -13.21 3.64
C SER A 174 -5.36 -13.92 3.47
N PRO A 175 -5.47 -14.98 2.65
CA PRO A 175 -6.75 -15.64 2.35
C PRO A 175 -7.58 -16.12 3.55
N ASN A 176 -6.92 -16.39 4.69
CA ASN A 176 -7.56 -16.90 5.90
C ASN A 176 -7.68 -15.86 7.01
N GLN A 177 -7.34 -14.59 6.74
CA GLN A 177 -7.37 -13.54 7.74
C GLN A 177 -8.74 -12.87 7.77
N THR A 178 -9.25 -12.64 8.99
CA THR A 178 -10.45 -11.83 9.20
C THR A 178 -10.09 -10.45 9.73
N LEU A 179 -11.00 -9.48 9.59
CA LEU A 179 -10.81 -8.14 10.14
C LEU A 179 -10.62 -8.16 11.67
N GLU A 180 -11.28 -9.09 12.36
CA GLU A 180 -11.13 -9.28 13.80
C GLU A 180 -9.72 -9.77 14.17
N MET A 181 -9.18 -10.73 13.42
CA MET A 181 -7.81 -11.22 13.63
C MET A 181 -6.79 -10.10 13.43
N ILE A 182 -6.93 -9.30 12.37
CA ILE A 182 -6.08 -8.13 12.10
C ILE A 182 -6.18 -7.12 13.24
N GLY A 183 -7.42 -6.76 13.63
CA GLY A 183 -7.64 -5.81 14.72
C GLY A 183 -7.03 -6.27 16.04
N LYS A 184 -7.13 -7.56 16.36
CA LYS A 184 -6.50 -8.16 17.54
C LYS A 184 -4.96 -8.14 17.45
N GLU A 185 -4.41 -8.48 16.29
CA GLU A 185 -2.97 -8.52 16.05
C GLU A 185 -2.32 -7.14 16.25
N PHE A 186 -2.94 -6.09 15.72
CA PHE A 186 -2.39 -4.73 15.77
C PHE A 186 -2.99 -3.84 16.87
N GLY A 187 -3.89 -4.37 17.69
CA GLY A 187 -4.55 -3.61 18.77
C GLY A 187 -5.48 -2.50 18.26
N VAL A 188 -6.12 -2.70 17.10
CA VAL A 188 -7.03 -1.75 16.46
C VAL A 188 -8.46 -2.27 16.53
N SER A 189 -9.42 -1.39 16.84
CA SER A 189 -10.83 -1.80 16.87
C SER A 189 -11.35 -2.12 15.47
N GLY A 190 -12.23 -3.13 15.35
CA GLY A 190 -12.88 -3.45 14.08
C GLY A 190 -13.65 -2.25 13.49
N LYS A 191 -14.27 -1.42 14.34
CA LYS A 191 -14.95 -0.18 13.90
C LYS A 191 -13.99 0.82 13.25
N THR A 192 -12.81 1.01 13.83
CA THR A 192 -11.76 1.88 13.27
C THR A 192 -11.30 1.34 11.92
N LEU A 193 -11.01 0.03 11.82
CA LEU A 193 -10.60 -0.60 10.56
C LEU A 193 -11.67 -0.47 9.46
N LEU A 194 -12.95 -0.73 9.79
CA LEU A 194 -14.06 -0.59 8.85
C LEU A 194 -14.18 0.85 8.32
N THR A 195 -14.13 1.82 9.24
CA THR A 195 -14.32 3.24 8.90
C THR A 195 -13.15 3.76 8.07
N LEU A 196 -11.91 3.43 8.46
CA LEU A 196 -10.70 3.89 7.77
C LEU A 196 -10.60 3.33 6.35
N ASN A 197 -11.06 2.09 6.14
CA ASN A 197 -10.96 1.38 4.87
C ASN A 197 -12.26 1.36 4.05
N HIS A 198 -13.26 2.17 4.43
CA HIS A 198 -14.57 2.26 3.75
C HIS A 198 -15.28 0.91 3.58
N LEU A 199 -15.12 0.00 4.54
CA LEU A 199 -15.75 -1.31 4.52
C LEU A 199 -17.14 -1.22 5.16
N GLY A 200 -18.16 -1.68 4.43
CA GLY A 200 -19.54 -1.70 4.94
C GLY A 200 -19.73 -2.67 6.10
N ASP A 201 -19.08 -3.83 6.06
CA ASP A 201 -19.00 -4.79 7.15
C ASP A 201 -17.71 -5.63 7.08
N ALA A 202 -17.47 -6.46 8.10
CA ALA A 202 -16.25 -7.28 8.19
C ALA A 202 -16.13 -8.35 7.09
N ARG A 203 -17.24 -8.73 6.45
CA ARG A 203 -17.26 -9.72 5.34
C ARG A 203 -16.88 -9.08 4.01
N SER A 204 -16.84 -7.75 3.96
CA SER A 204 -16.43 -6.99 2.78
C SER A 204 -14.90 -6.97 2.62
N LEU A 205 -14.14 -7.47 3.61
CA LEU A 205 -12.69 -7.59 3.52
C LEU A 205 -12.30 -8.61 2.44
N GLN A 206 -11.57 -8.15 1.43
CA GLN A 206 -11.10 -9.00 0.34
C GLN A 206 -9.70 -9.54 0.64
N TYR A 207 -9.46 -10.81 0.35
CA TYR A 207 -8.12 -11.37 0.36
C TYR A 207 -7.26 -10.75 -0.74
N GLU A 208 -5.95 -10.73 -0.52
CA GLU A 208 -4.95 -10.13 -1.42
C GLU A 208 -5.17 -8.62 -1.69
N SER A 209 -6.04 -7.98 -0.92
CA SER A 209 -6.18 -6.52 -0.89
C SER A 209 -5.24 -5.92 0.17
N VAL A 210 -4.96 -4.63 0.03
CA VAL A 210 -4.14 -3.89 0.99
C VAL A 210 -5.05 -3.10 1.92
N LEU A 211 -4.98 -3.42 3.21
CA LEU A 211 -5.74 -2.77 4.27
C LEU A 211 -4.85 -1.74 4.98
N ASP A 212 -5.37 -0.54 5.17
CA ASP A 212 -4.75 0.48 6.01
C ASP A 212 -4.97 0.16 7.49
N VAL A 213 -3.88 -0.14 8.20
CA VAL A 213 -3.88 -0.43 9.63
C VAL A 213 -3.15 0.70 10.39
N PRO A 214 -3.84 1.44 11.27
CA PRO A 214 -3.23 2.56 11.98
C PRO A 214 -2.47 2.09 13.23
N LEU A 215 -1.15 2.00 13.13
CA LEU A 215 -0.30 1.58 14.24
C LEU A 215 -0.11 2.71 15.25
N ARG A 216 -0.43 2.43 16.52
CA ARG A 216 -0.31 3.36 17.63
C ARG A 216 1.01 3.17 18.40
N GLY A 217 1.43 4.24 19.08
CA GLY A 217 2.73 4.45 19.73
C GLY A 217 3.40 3.26 20.43
N TRP A 218 2.68 2.32 21.06
CA TRP A 218 3.34 1.18 21.73
C TRP A 218 4.04 0.22 20.76
N LEU A 219 3.56 0.10 19.52
CA LEU A 219 4.28 -0.62 18.44
C LEU A 219 5.43 0.22 17.85
N LEU A 220 5.42 1.55 18.06
CA LEU A 220 6.41 2.50 17.55
C LEU A 220 7.55 2.80 18.54
N LEU A 221 7.47 2.33 19.79
CA LEU A 221 8.47 2.61 20.82
C LEU A 221 9.85 1.96 20.56
N VAL A 222 9.97 1.09 19.56
CA VAL A 222 11.29 0.63 19.06
C VAL A 222 11.95 1.67 18.14
N VAL A 223 11.17 2.60 17.59
CA VAL A 223 11.60 3.56 16.55
C VAL A 223 12.00 4.89 17.17
N HIS A 224 11.19 5.42 18.09
CA HIS A 224 11.42 6.77 18.65
C HIS A 224 12.55 6.88 19.68
N PHE A 225 13.15 5.77 20.13
CA PHE A 225 14.31 5.85 21.03
C PHE A 225 15.60 6.30 20.32
N ILE A 226 15.60 6.38 18.98
CA ILE A 226 16.78 6.68 18.17
C ILE A 226 16.91 8.18 17.85
N ASP A 227 15.83 8.96 17.90
CA ASP A 227 15.89 10.42 17.68
C ASP A 227 16.23 11.23 18.96
N SER A 228 16.56 10.56 20.06
CA SER A 228 16.80 11.20 21.37
C SER A 228 18.11 10.76 22.06
N ILE A 229 19.06 10.20 21.31
CA ILE A 229 20.43 9.92 21.78
C ILE A 229 21.43 10.58 20.83
#